data_AF-A0A7C0UW90-F1
#
_entry.id   AF-A0A7C0UW90-F1
#
_cell.length_a   1.000
_cell.length_b   1.000
_cell.length_c   1.000
_cell.angle_alpha   90.00
_cell.angle_beta   90.00
_cell.angle_gamma   90.00
#
_symmetry.space_group_name_H-M   'P 1'
#
loop_
_entity.id
_entity.type
_entity.pdbx_description
1 polymer ?
#
loop_
_entity_poly.entity_id
_entity_poly.type
_entity_poly.pdbx_seq_one_letter_code
_entity_poly.pdbx_strand_id
1 'polypeptide(L)'
;MKGKIYWLILIIVVVAIGFSFVWLRKPSPPSPTPPLPPPVQKGNLEFVGKISGAGSPNFLKGVSSVHIAGNYAFTASLQDSALSVFDISDPSHPKLVKALKGAGAPYYLGGADSVFVSGDRAYVASYLDDALTIFDVSDPENPKHLGVISGAGSPNYLDGANSVCVVKDIAYVAAFDDKALTLIDVSDPSHPKYLGSVAGKASPYLDGASSVVVSHNHAYVATAGDDALSVSDVSDPTHPKHVGTARGAGYPNYLDGATSVFVSGNRAYVASMYDNSLTVFDVSDPTAPLFLGNVHGAGSPYFLGGASSVFVSGKYAYVTSAKDSALSVFDITDPKKPSLVDSIQGEGLHII
;
A
#
# COMPACT_ATOMS: atom_id res chain seq x y z
N MET A 1 -13.95 12.18 -31.07
CA MET A 1 -12.52 12.58 -31.06
C MET A 1 -11.90 12.05 -29.77
N LYS A 2 -10.84 11.26 -29.89
CA LYS A 2 -10.26 10.47 -28.79
C LYS A 2 -9.48 11.40 -27.84
N GLY A 3 -9.93 11.52 -26.60
CA GLY A 3 -9.25 12.26 -25.53
C GLY A 3 -8.11 11.43 -24.96
N LYS A 4 -6.89 11.97 -25.01
CA LYS A 4 -5.72 11.45 -24.32
C LYS A 4 -5.85 11.79 -22.84
N ILE A 5 -5.95 10.77 -21.99
CA ILE A 5 -5.87 10.87 -20.53
C ILE A 5 -4.40 11.16 -20.19
N TYR A 6 -4.13 12.30 -19.56
CA TYR A 6 -2.82 12.59 -18.99
C TYR A 6 -2.83 12.17 -17.52
N TRP A 7 -1.92 11.24 -17.22
CA TRP A 7 -1.54 10.63 -15.95
C TRP A 7 -1.80 11.47 -14.69
N LEU A 8 -2.58 10.90 -13.76
CA LEU A 8 -2.79 11.40 -12.40
C LEU A 8 -2.26 10.32 -11.45
N ILE A 9 -1.20 10.62 -10.70
CA ILE A 9 -0.67 9.76 -9.62
C ILE A 9 -1.00 10.50 -8.34
N LEU A 10 -1.86 9.92 -7.49
CA LEU A 10 -2.14 10.41 -6.14
C LEU A 10 -1.14 9.78 -5.19
N ILE A 11 -0.39 10.60 -4.46
CA ILE A 11 0.40 10.18 -3.31
C ILE A 11 0.11 11.18 -2.19
N ILE A 12 -0.31 10.66 -1.03
CA ILE A 12 -0.85 11.44 0.08
C ILE A 12 0.28 11.96 0.97
N VAL A 13 0.11 13.20 1.42
CA VAL A 13 0.98 13.87 2.40
C VAL A 13 0.10 14.48 3.52
N VAL A 14 0.38 14.23 4.81
CA VAL A 14 -0.52 14.60 5.94
C VAL A 14 0.09 15.62 6.92
N VAL A 15 -0.56 16.76 7.18
CA VAL A 15 -0.12 17.76 8.19
C VAL A 15 -0.78 17.60 9.56
N ALA A 16 0.02 17.59 10.63
CA ALA A 16 -0.44 17.53 12.01
C ALA A 16 -0.88 18.92 12.52
N ILE A 17 -2.19 19.16 12.57
CA ILE A 17 -3.05 19.35 13.78
C ILE A 17 -4.44 19.69 13.24
N GLY A 18 -5.09 18.73 12.57
CA GLY A 18 -6.14 19.09 11.63
C GLY A 18 -5.55 19.18 10.24
N PHE A 19 -6.34 18.75 9.30
CA PHE A 19 -5.84 17.66 8.52
C PHE A 19 -6.13 18.00 7.04
N SER A 20 -5.16 17.79 6.13
CA SER A 20 -5.27 18.08 4.70
C SER A 20 -4.36 17.28 3.65
N PHE A 21 -4.88 16.71 2.52
CA PHE A 21 -4.43 16.06 1.19
C PHE A 21 -3.41 16.85 0.30
N VAL A 22 -2.97 16.37 -0.89
CA VAL A 22 -2.22 17.22 -1.88
C VAL A 22 -2.54 16.81 -3.34
N TRP A 23 -2.33 17.71 -4.32
CA TRP A 23 -2.38 17.41 -5.78
C TRP A 23 -1.11 17.89 -6.48
N LEU A 24 -0.89 17.74 -7.80
CA LEU A 24 0.20 18.49 -8.46
C LEU A 24 -0.11 18.96 -9.89
N ARG A 25 0.32 20.18 -10.27
CA ARG A 25 0.36 20.67 -11.67
C ARG A 25 1.76 21.20 -12.03
N LYS A 26 1.94 21.73 -13.25
CA LYS A 26 3.12 22.57 -13.59
C LYS A 26 2.70 24.04 -13.59
N PRO A 27 3.53 24.98 -13.10
CA PRO A 27 3.12 26.37 -12.98
C PRO A 27 3.09 27.11 -14.33
N SER A 28 2.14 28.04 -14.42
CA SER A 28 2.11 29.18 -15.36
C SER A 28 2.90 30.34 -14.71
N PRO A 29 3.34 31.38 -15.45
CA PRO A 29 4.27 32.37 -14.90
C PRO A 29 3.68 33.19 -13.75
N PRO A 30 4.53 33.69 -12.83
CA PRO A 30 4.10 34.16 -11.51
C PRO A 30 3.50 35.57 -11.53
N SER A 31 2.48 35.78 -10.69
CA SER A 31 2.07 37.09 -10.18
C SER A 31 2.68 37.35 -8.79
N PRO A 32 2.92 38.63 -8.41
CA PRO A 32 3.76 38.96 -7.26
C PRO A 32 2.94 39.27 -6.00
N THR A 33 3.07 38.46 -4.95
CA THR A 33 3.30 38.83 -3.52
C THR A 33 3.11 37.60 -2.61
N PRO A 34 3.91 37.41 -1.54
CA PRO A 34 3.95 36.15 -0.78
C PRO A 34 3.09 36.20 0.49
N PRO A 35 2.67 35.01 0.99
CA PRO A 35 2.77 34.74 2.43
C PRO A 35 3.43 33.39 2.75
N LEU A 36 4.23 33.39 3.82
CA LEU A 36 4.92 32.28 4.53
C LEU A 36 5.88 31.38 3.71
N PRO A 37 6.98 30.86 4.32
CA PRO A 37 7.92 30.01 3.59
C PRO A 37 7.26 28.66 3.23
N PRO A 38 7.22 28.27 1.95
CA PRO A 38 6.74 26.95 1.54
C PRO A 38 7.75 25.85 1.94
N PRO A 39 7.31 24.58 2.03
CA PRO A 39 8.22 23.44 2.16
C PRO A 39 9.28 23.50 1.06
N VAL A 40 10.53 23.15 1.41
CA VAL A 40 11.69 23.21 0.52
C VAL A 40 11.51 22.15 -0.58
N GLN A 41 10.95 22.55 -1.73
CA GLN A 41 10.87 21.72 -2.92
C GLN A 41 12.25 21.60 -3.57
N LYS A 42 12.75 20.37 -3.68
CA LYS A 42 13.91 20.04 -4.50
C LYS A 42 13.45 19.19 -5.69
N GLY A 43 12.67 19.80 -6.59
CA GLY A 43 12.22 19.18 -7.85
C GLY A 43 10.99 19.84 -8.48
N ASN A 44 10.33 19.13 -9.41
CA ASN A 44 9.20 19.59 -10.24
C ASN A 44 7.81 19.18 -9.71
N LEU A 45 7.72 18.44 -8.60
CA LEU A 45 6.43 18.10 -7.96
C LEU A 45 5.83 19.35 -7.26
N GLU A 46 4.65 19.81 -7.68
CA GLU A 46 3.96 20.99 -7.13
C GLU A 46 2.79 20.64 -6.20
N PHE A 47 2.76 20.97 -4.90
CA PHE A 47 1.60 20.74 -4.03
C PHE A 47 0.28 21.40 -4.54
N VAL A 48 -0.88 20.72 -4.60
CA VAL A 48 -2.15 21.25 -5.17
C VAL A 48 -3.42 21.08 -4.31
N GLY A 49 -3.54 20.29 -3.22
CA GLY A 49 -4.75 20.45 -2.36
C GLY A 49 -5.18 19.35 -1.41
N LYS A 50 -5.95 19.72 -0.35
CA LYS A 50 -5.77 19.14 0.98
C LYS A 50 -7.01 18.76 1.88
N ILE A 51 -7.39 17.46 2.16
CA ILE A 51 -8.13 16.90 3.37
C ILE A 51 -7.33 15.96 4.30
N SER A 52 -7.69 16.01 5.57
CA SER A 52 -7.70 14.81 6.38
C SER A 52 -8.61 15.02 7.62
N GLY A 53 -8.56 14.19 8.66
CA GLY A 53 -9.27 14.43 9.94
C GLY A 53 -9.27 13.18 10.82
N ALA A 54 -8.83 13.21 12.08
CA ALA A 54 -8.82 12.06 12.99
C ALA A 54 -10.19 12.00 13.61
N GLY A 55 -10.77 10.81 13.65
CA GLY A 55 -12.15 10.67 14.02
C GLY A 55 -13.06 11.48 13.10
N SER A 56 -14.22 11.88 13.64
CA SER A 56 -15.24 12.54 12.83
C SER A 56 -14.76 13.90 12.28
N PRO A 57 -15.06 14.23 11.00
CA PRO A 57 -15.82 13.41 10.06
C PRO A 57 -14.97 12.45 9.23
N ASN A 58 -13.65 12.66 9.09
CA ASN A 58 -12.87 12.03 8.01
C ASN A 58 -12.26 10.68 8.36
N PHE A 59 -12.06 10.37 9.64
CA PHE A 59 -11.54 9.10 10.15
C PHE A 59 -10.19 8.67 9.53
N LEU A 60 -9.20 9.56 9.54
CA LEU A 60 -7.88 9.39 8.94
C LEU A 60 -6.76 9.25 9.97
N LYS A 61 -7.08 8.83 11.20
CA LYS A 61 -6.06 8.47 12.19
C LYS A 61 -5.48 7.10 11.85
N GLY A 62 -4.17 7.07 11.61
CA GLY A 62 -3.45 5.83 11.28
C GLY A 62 -3.80 5.28 9.91
N VAL A 63 -4.00 6.15 8.91
CA VAL A 63 -4.14 5.72 7.52
C VAL A 63 -2.88 4.97 7.10
N SER A 64 -3.05 3.78 6.54
CA SER A 64 -1.95 2.93 6.07
C SER A 64 -2.12 2.51 4.62
N SER A 65 -3.32 2.68 4.06
CA SER A 65 -3.60 2.34 2.66
C SER A 65 -4.56 3.32 2.01
N VAL A 66 -4.29 3.62 0.74
CA VAL A 66 -5.19 4.32 -0.17
C VAL A 66 -5.30 3.56 -1.48
N HIS A 67 -6.52 3.43 -2.00
CA HIS A 67 -6.78 2.92 -3.35
C HIS A 67 -7.64 3.91 -4.12
N ILE A 68 -7.26 4.21 -5.37
CA ILE A 68 -8.00 5.11 -6.25
C ILE A 68 -8.86 4.30 -7.23
N ALA A 69 -10.14 4.60 -7.30
CA ALA A 69 -11.03 4.09 -8.33
C ALA A 69 -11.81 5.24 -8.98
N GLY A 70 -11.50 5.54 -10.24
CA GLY A 70 -12.09 6.66 -10.96
C GLY A 70 -11.83 7.99 -10.26
N ASN A 71 -12.89 8.69 -9.87
CA ASN A 71 -12.84 9.98 -9.17
C ASN A 71 -12.89 9.83 -7.64
N TYR A 72 -12.70 8.63 -7.10
CA TYR A 72 -12.78 8.39 -5.66
C TYR A 72 -11.49 7.81 -5.11
N ALA A 73 -11.12 8.24 -3.91
CA ALA A 73 -10.08 7.62 -3.09
C ALA A 73 -10.72 6.91 -1.91
N PHE A 74 -10.31 5.65 -1.69
CA PHE A 74 -10.72 4.82 -0.58
C PHE A 74 -9.53 4.68 0.37
N THR A 75 -9.72 4.93 1.67
CA THR A 75 -8.65 4.82 2.66
C THR A 75 -9.01 3.84 3.75
N ALA A 76 -8.06 2.99 4.13
CA ALA A 76 -8.12 2.20 5.35
C ALA A 76 -7.35 2.92 6.47
N SER A 77 -7.99 3.05 7.63
CA SER A 77 -7.44 3.76 8.79
C SER A 77 -7.39 2.85 10.00
N LEU A 78 -6.18 2.43 10.37
CA LEU A 78 -5.93 1.44 11.41
C LEU A 78 -6.47 1.91 12.77
N GLN A 79 -6.14 3.14 13.16
CA GLN A 79 -6.50 3.63 14.50
C GLN A 79 -7.95 4.11 14.60
N ASP A 80 -8.52 4.60 13.50
CA ASP A 80 -9.94 5.00 13.47
C ASP A 80 -10.89 3.84 13.15
N SER A 81 -10.34 2.67 12.78
CA SER A 81 -11.10 1.47 12.41
C SER A 81 -12.18 1.77 11.36
N ALA A 82 -11.72 2.34 10.25
CA ALA A 82 -12.61 2.96 9.26
C ALA A 82 -12.15 2.72 7.81
N LEU A 83 -13.16 2.61 6.94
CA LEU A 83 -13.06 2.78 5.50
C LEU A 83 -13.68 4.15 5.15
N SER A 84 -12.87 5.09 4.68
CA SER A 84 -13.33 6.41 4.24
C SER A 84 -13.24 6.54 2.73
N VAL A 85 -14.28 7.13 2.13
CA VAL A 85 -14.43 7.38 0.70
C VAL A 85 -14.40 8.89 0.47
N PHE A 86 -13.54 9.35 -0.43
CA PHE A 86 -13.38 10.74 -0.76
C PHE A 86 -13.61 10.97 -2.25
N ASP A 87 -14.38 12.00 -2.59
CA ASP A 87 -14.44 12.53 -3.95
C ASP A 87 -13.16 13.34 -4.20
N ILE A 88 -12.45 12.93 -5.23
CA ILE A 88 -11.18 13.49 -5.71
C ILE A 88 -11.30 14.04 -7.14
N SER A 89 -12.53 14.29 -7.62
CA SER A 89 -12.80 14.85 -8.96
C SER A 89 -12.27 16.27 -9.16
N ASP A 90 -12.43 17.13 -8.15
CA ASP A 90 -11.61 18.34 -8.01
C ASP A 90 -10.40 17.99 -7.18
N PRO A 91 -9.25 17.86 -7.85
CA PRO A 91 -8.02 17.71 -7.15
C PRO A 91 -7.82 18.70 -6.02
N SER A 92 -7.76 19.98 -6.30
CA SER A 92 -7.45 20.98 -5.27
C SER A 92 -8.35 20.99 -4.01
N HIS A 93 -9.54 20.39 -4.06
CA HIS A 93 -10.49 20.36 -2.95
C HIS A 93 -11.16 18.99 -2.76
N PRO A 94 -10.44 17.97 -2.28
CA PRO A 94 -11.05 16.66 -2.15
C PRO A 94 -11.89 16.59 -0.88
N LYS A 95 -12.98 15.84 -0.93
CA LYS A 95 -14.07 15.91 0.06
C LYS A 95 -14.46 14.54 0.52
N LEU A 96 -14.74 14.39 1.81
CA LEU A 96 -15.35 13.17 2.32
C LEU A 96 -16.74 13.00 1.72
N VAL A 97 -16.98 11.80 1.20
CA VAL A 97 -18.28 11.35 0.69
C VAL A 97 -18.94 10.48 1.76
N LYS A 98 -18.22 9.47 2.24
CA LYS A 98 -18.72 8.53 3.25
C LYS A 98 -17.59 8.01 4.11
N ALA A 99 -17.88 7.70 5.37
CA ALA A 99 -17.04 6.86 6.20
C ALA A 99 -17.87 5.72 6.79
N LEU A 100 -17.38 4.49 6.65
CA LEU A 100 -17.85 3.32 7.39
C LEU A 100 -16.85 3.05 8.51
N LYS A 101 -17.34 2.78 9.72
CA LYS A 101 -16.47 2.58 10.88
C LYS A 101 -17.06 1.59 11.87
N GLY A 102 -16.18 0.91 12.60
CA GLY A 102 -16.55 0.07 13.73
C GLY A 102 -15.81 -1.26 13.69
N ALA A 103 -15.21 -1.60 14.83
CA ALA A 103 -14.69 -2.93 15.08
C ALA A 103 -15.84 -3.92 15.32
N GLY A 104 -15.65 -5.18 14.94
CA GLY A 104 -16.65 -6.22 15.00
C GLY A 104 -17.89 -5.96 14.15
N ALA A 105 -18.95 -6.72 14.40
CA ALA A 105 -20.15 -6.69 13.57
C ALA A 105 -20.82 -5.28 13.53
N PRO A 106 -21.34 -4.85 12.37
CA PRO A 106 -21.38 -5.60 11.11
C PRO A 106 -20.16 -5.39 10.21
N TYR A 107 -19.25 -4.45 10.51
CA TYR A 107 -18.25 -4.00 9.53
C TYR A 107 -16.87 -4.64 9.67
N TYR A 108 -16.51 -5.11 10.86
CA TYR A 108 -15.21 -5.73 11.13
C TYR A 108 -14.03 -4.88 10.65
N LEU A 109 -14.09 -3.56 10.88
CA LEU A 109 -13.06 -2.60 10.45
C LEU A 109 -12.02 -2.30 11.52
N GLY A 110 -11.99 -3.08 12.61
CA GLY A 110 -11.02 -2.99 13.69
C GLY A 110 -9.60 -3.08 13.14
N GLY A 111 -8.84 -1.98 13.21
CA GLY A 111 -7.50 -1.97 12.64
C GLY A 111 -7.48 -2.06 11.11
N ALA A 112 -8.46 -1.51 10.39
CA ALA A 112 -8.46 -1.45 8.93
C ALA A 112 -7.12 -0.94 8.36
N ASP A 113 -6.37 -1.81 7.70
CA ASP A 113 -4.97 -1.55 7.35
C ASP A 113 -4.73 -1.49 5.83
N SER A 114 -5.47 -2.29 5.07
CA SER A 114 -5.38 -2.29 3.60
C SER A 114 -6.73 -2.24 2.95
N VAL A 115 -6.85 -1.43 1.89
CA VAL A 115 -8.02 -1.42 1.01
C VAL A 115 -7.61 -1.72 -0.43
N PHE A 116 -8.33 -2.63 -1.07
CA PHE A 116 -8.21 -2.92 -2.49
C PHE A 116 -9.56 -2.74 -3.18
N VAL A 117 -9.62 -1.99 -4.28
CA VAL A 117 -10.86 -1.80 -5.05
C VAL A 117 -10.74 -2.53 -6.39
N SER A 118 -11.71 -3.37 -6.71
CA SER A 118 -11.79 -4.10 -7.98
C SER A 118 -13.21 -4.04 -8.52
N GLY A 119 -13.38 -3.32 -9.64
CA GLY A 119 -14.70 -3.03 -10.19
C GLY A 119 -15.56 -2.30 -9.16
N ASP A 120 -16.73 -2.87 -8.86
CA ASP A 120 -17.72 -2.32 -7.92
C ASP A 120 -17.52 -2.79 -6.47
N ARG A 121 -16.36 -3.38 -6.13
CA ARG A 121 -16.12 -3.96 -4.81
C ARG A 121 -14.88 -3.37 -4.14
N ALA A 122 -15.00 -3.07 -2.85
CA ALA A 122 -13.88 -2.74 -1.99
C ALA A 122 -13.65 -3.88 -0.99
N TYR A 123 -12.39 -4.26 -0.83
CA TYR A 123 -11.91 -5.33 0.03
C TYR A 123 -11.03 -4.70 1.10
N VAL A 124 -11.35 -4.90 2.38
CA VAL A 124 -10.62 -4.29 3.49
C VAL A 124 -10.04 -5.38 4.37
N ALA A 125 -8.72 -5.42 4.50
CA ALA A 125 -8.03 -6.21 5.51
C ALA A 125 -7.98 -5.41 6.82
N SER A 126 -8.38 -6.04 7.91
CA SER A 126 -8.51 -5.40 9.22
C SER A 126 -7.72 -6.16 10.27
N TYR A 127 -6.63 -5.52 10.72
CA TYR A 127 -5.60 -6.12 11.54
C TYR A 127 -6.11 -6.59 12.90
N LEU A 128 -6.96 -5.80 13.58
CA LEU A 128 -7.42 -6.11 14.94
C LEU A 128 -8.68 -6.98 14.97
N ASP A 129 -9.40 -7.07 13.86
CA ASP A 129 -10.60 -7.91 13.73
C ASP A 129 -10.30 -9.26 13.05
N ASP A 130 -9.05 -9.50 12.67
CA ASP A 130 -8.58 -10.69 11.96
C ASP A 130 -9.44 -11.01 10.73
N ALA A 131 -9.74 -9.98 9.94
CA ALA A 131 -10.84 -10.02 8.99
C ALA A 131 -10.47 -9.50 7.60
N LEU A 132 -11.14 -10.09 6.61
CA LEU A 132 -11.36 -9.51 5.29
C LEU A 132 -12.84 -9.18 5.13
N THR A 133 -13.16 -7.88 5.00
CA THR A 133 -14.53 -7.40 4.78
C THR A 133 -14.70 -6.91 3.34
N ILE A 134 -15.84 -7.24 2.73
CA ILE A 134 -16.18 -6.88 1.35
C ILE A 134 -17.35 -5.91 1.35
N PHE A 135 -17.19 -4.80 0.62
CA PHE A 135 -18.23 -3.79 0.41
C PHE A 135 -18.56 -3.64 -1.07
N ASP A 136 -19.84 -3.48 -1.40
CA ASP A 136 -20.32 -2.92 -2.66
C ASP A 136 -20.05 -1.42 -2.64
N VAL A 137 -19.31 -0.94 -3.64
CA VAL A 137 -18.95 0.46 -3.85
C VAL A 137 -19.33 0.94 -5.27
N SER A 138 -20.28 0.25 -5.93
CA SER A 138 -20.88 0.71 -7.20
C SER A 138 -21.48 2.11 -7.10
N ASP A 139 -22.00 2.44 -5.92
CA ASP A 139 -22.36 3.79 -5.49
C ASP A 139 -21.43 4.21 -4.32
N PRO A 140 -20.36 4.98 -4.59
CA PRO A 140 -19.43 5.43 -3.56
C PRO A 140 -20.06 6.31 -2.46
N GLU A 141 -21.24 6.89 -2.70
CA GLU A 141 -21.99 7.66 -1.69
C GLU A 141 -22.75 6.74 -0.72
N ASN A 142 -23.08 5.54 -1.16
CA ASN A 142 -23.80 4.54 -0.38
C ASN A 142 -23.15 3.15 -0.43
N PRO A 143 -21.90 2.99 0.07
CA PRO A 143 -21.27 1.70 0.19
C PRO A 143 -22.08 0.74 1.07
N LYS A 144 -22.18 -0.53 0.67
CA LYS A 144 -22.94 -1.56 1.40
C LYS A 144 -22.03 -2.71 1.79
N HIS A 145 -22.12 -3.14 3.05
CA HIS A 145 -21.47 -4.37 3.48
C HIS A 145 -22.07 -5.58 2.74
N LEU A 146 -21.22 -6.38 2.09
CA LEU A 146 -21.62 -7.60 1.38
C LEU A 146 -21.36 -8.84 2.23
N GLY A 147 -20.17 -8.99 2.79
CA GLY A 147 -19.76 -10.17 3.52
C GLY A 147 -18.42 -9.99 4.21
N VAL A 148 -18.12 -10.93 5.11
CA VAL A 148 -16.90 -10.96 5.90
C VAL A 148 -16.43 -12.40 6.07
N ILE A 149 -15.11 -12.59 6.07
CA ILE A 149 -14.46 -13.79 6.58
C ILE A 149 -13.43 -13.35 7.61
N SER A 150 -13.43 -14.00 8.77
CA SER A 150 -12.53 -13.65 9.87
C SER A 150 -12.10 -14.86 10.68
N GLY A 151 -11.02 -14.71 11.44
CA GLY A 151 -10.56 -15.68 12.42
C GLY A 151 -9.06 -15.94 12.36
N ALA A 152 -8.42 -15.79 13.51
CA ALA A 152 -7.04 -16.18 13.75
C ALA A 152 -6.84 -17.70 13.67
N GLY A 153 -5.72 -18.12 13.08
CA GLY A 153 -5.34 -19.52 12.93
C GLY A 153 -6.31 -20.34 12.09
N SER A 154 -6.22 -21.66 12.20
CA SER A 154 -7.04 -22.57 11.39
C SER A 154 -8.55 -22.36 11.63
N PRO A 155 -9.38 -22.29 10.58
CA PRO A 155 -9.02 -22.57 9.18
C PRO A 155 -8.60 -21.35 8.36
N ASN A 156 -8.78 -20.12 8.86
CA ASN A 156 -8.73 -18.92 8.02
C ASN A 156 -7.36 -18.25 7.97
N TYR A 157 -6.56 -18.34 9.03
CA TYR A 157 -5.23 -17.75 9.11
C TYR A 157 -5.23 -16.24 8.81
N LEU A 158 -6.07 -15.48 9.51
CA LEU A 158 -6.25 -14.04 9.32
C LEU A 158 -5.79 -13.18 10.50
N ASP A 159 -5.10 -13.76 11.49
CA ASP A 159 -4.53 -13.01 12.63
C ASP A 159 -3.60 -11.90 12.12
N GLY A 160 -3.95 -10.66 12.45
CA GLY A 160 -3.23 -9.48 11.96
C GLY A 160 -3.34 -9.28 10.44
N ALA A 161 -4.51 -9.49 9.84
CA ALA A 161 -4.77 -9.23 8.41
C ALA A 161 -4.31 -7.81 8.00
N ASN A 162 -3.20 -7.74 7.26
CA ASN A 162 -2.43 -6.50 7.06
C ASN A 162 -2.57 -5.94 5.65
N SER A 163 -2.47 -6.81 4.63
CA SER A 163 -2.54 -6.40 3.22
C SER A 163 -3.47 -7.29 2.42
N VAL A 164 -4.22 -6.71 1.48
CA VAL A 164 -5.06 -7.45 0.53
C VAL A 164 -4.76 -7.05 -0.92
N CYS A 165 -4.66 -8.06 -1.78
CA CYS A 165 -4.64 -7.93 -3.24
C CYS A 165 -5.72 -8.84 -3.82
N VAL A 166 -6.45 -8.40 -4.85
CA VAL A 166 -7.48 -9.23 -5.50
C VAL A 166 -7.16 -9.42 -6.98
N VAL A 167 -7.14 -10.68 -7.42
CA VAL A 167 -7.00 -11.05 -8.84
C VAL A 167 -8.19 -11.92 -9.23
N LYS A 168 -9.01 -11.42 -10.15
CA LYS A 168 -10.31 -12.03 -10.52
C LYS A 168 -11.17 -12.21 -9.27
N ASP A 169 -11.53 -13.45 -8.94
CA ASP A 169 -12.40 -13.82 -7.83
C ASP A 169 -11.63 -14.35 -6.62
N ILE A 170 -10.33 -14.09 -6.53
CA ILE A 170 -9.48 -14.55 -5.41
C ILE A 170 -8.86 -13.35 -4.72
N ALA A 171 -9.11 -13.23 -3.41
CA ALA A 171 -8.41 -12.32 -2.53
C ALA A 171 -7.20 -13.02 -1.89
N TYR A 172 -6.07 -12.33 -1.90
CA TYR A 172 -4.80 -12.74 -1.31
C TYR A 172 -4.54 -11.82 -0.13
N VAL A 173 -4.50 -12.39 1.07
CA VAL A 173 -4.34 -11.64 2.31
C VAL A 173 -3.01 -12.01 2.96
N ALA A 174 -2.15 -11.02 3.18
CA ALA A 174 -1.01 -11.17 4.07
C ALA A 174 -1.50 -10.98 5.52
N ALA A 175 -1.36 -12.02 6.33
CA ALA A 175 -1.72 -12.03 7.74
C ALA A 175 -0.44 -11.96 8.58
N PHE A 176 -0.23 -10.81 9.21
CA PHE A 176 1.03 -10.44 9.85
C PHE A 176 1.38 -11.36 11.01
N ASP A 177 0.42 -11.62 11.90
CA ASP A 177 0.62 -12.39 13.13
C ASP A 177 0.46 -13.89 12.92
N ASP A 178 -0.40 -14.30 11.99
CA ASP A 178 -0.52 -15.70 11.54
C ASP A 178 0.64 -16.16 10.65
N LYS A 179 1.47 -15.20 10.20
CA LYS A 179 2.66 -15.46 9.38
C LYS A 179 2.27 -16.19 8.10
N ALA A 180 1.23 -15.69 7.46
CA ALA A 180 0.52 -16.41 6.42
C ALA A 180 0.22 -15.54 5.20
N LEU A 181 0.19 -16.20 4.05
CA LEU A 181 -0.50 -15.75 2.85
C LEU A 181 -1.76 -16.62 2.72
N THR A 182 -2.92 -16.00 2.89
CA THR A 182 -4.23 -16.66 2.85
C THR A 182 -4.95 -16.33 1.54
N LEU A 183 -5.48 -17.36 0.88
CA LEU A 183 -6.25 -17.25 -0.37
C LEU A 183 -7.72 -17.50 -0.09
N ILE A 184 -8.56 -16.59 -0.56
CA ILE A 184 -9.99 -16.55 -0.27
C ILE A 184 -10.76 -16.40 -1.58
N ASP A 185 -11.71 -17.31 -1.83
CA ASP A 185 -12.71 -17.17 -2.88
C ASP A 185 -13.68 -16.04 -2.51
N VAL A 186 -13.77 -15.05 -3.39
CA VAL A 186 -14.65 -13.89 -3.26
C VAL A 186 -15.59 -13.76 -4.45
N SER A 187 -15.81 -14.86 -5.20
CA SER A 187 -16.76 -14.90 -6.33
C SER A 187 -18.19 -14.56 -5.87
N ASP A 188 -18.63 -15.18 -4.77
CA ASP A 188 -19.79 -14.74 -3.98
C ASP A 188 -19.32 -13.81 -2.84
N PRO A 189 -19.47 -12.49 -2.98
CA PRO A 189 -18.98 -11.54 -1.97
C PRO A 189 -19.80 -11.58 -0.67
N SER A 190 -20.97 -12.23 -0.67
CA SER A 190 -21.78 -12.41 0.54
C SER A 190 -21.36 -13.63 1.37
N HIS A 191 -20.62 -14.56 0.77
CA HIS A 191 -20.10 -15.77 1.42
C HIS A 191 -18.64 -16.02 1.04
N PRO A 192 -17.71 -15.10 1.36
CA PRO A 192 -16.30 -15.31 1.11
C PRO A 192 -15.81 -16.60 1.79
N LYS A 193 -14.98 -17.38 1.08
CA LYS A 193 -14.60 -18.73 1.51
C LYS A 193 -13.10 -18.94 1.44
N TYR A 194 -12.51 -19.43 2.52
CA TYR A 194 -11.12 -19.89 2.55
C TYR A 194 -10.86 -20.97 1.48
N LEU A 195 -9.78 -20.81 0.72
CA LEU A 195 -9.31 -21.78 -0.28
C LEU A 195 -8.06 -22.53 0.17
N GLY A 196 -7.07 -21.81 0.68
CA GLY A 196 -5.77 -22.36 1.03
C GLY A 196 -4.85 -21.29 1.61
N SER A 197 -3.73 -21.69 2.21
CA SER A 197 -2.73 -20.77 2.72
C SER A 197 -1.32 -21.34 2.60
N VAL A 198 -0.34 -20.45 2.62
CA VAL A 198 1.05 -20.77 2.93
C VAL A 198 1.36 -20.09 4.25
N ALA A 199 1.85 -20.81 5.26
CA ALA A 199 2.09 -20.24 6.58
C ALA A 199 3.37 -20.80 7.22
N GLY A 200 4.08 -19.95 8.00
CA GLY A 200 5.22 -20.37 8.82
C GLY A 200 6.44 -19.43 8.78
N LYS A 201 7.25 -19.51 9.85
CA LYS A 201 8.40 -18.61 10.11
C LYS A 201 9.72 -19.04 9.45
N ALA A 202 10.07 -20.33 9.45
CA ALA A 202 11.38 -20.79 8.94
C ALA A 202 11.42 -21.07 7.43
N SER A 203 10.30 -21.56 6.93
CA SER A 203 9.92 -21.68 5.52
C SER A 203 8.40 -21.73 5.62
N PRO A 204 7.64 -20.85 4.96
CA PRO A 204 7.92 -20.00 3.80
C PRO A 204 8.51 -18.59 4.05
N TYR A 205 9.10 -18.32 5.22
CA TYR A 205 9.60 -16.98 5.62
C TYR A 205 8.52 -15.90 5.59
N LEU A 206 7.41 -16.12 6.31
CA LEU A 206 6.27 -15.20 6.33
C LEU A 206 6.08 -14.50 7.69
N ASP A 207 7.08 -14.50 8.59
CA ASP A 207 6.99 -13.75 9.85
C ASP A 207 6.81 -12.25 9.56
N GLY A 208 5.73 -11.67 10.08
CA GLY A 208 5.36 -10.29 9.80
C GLY A 208 5.02 -10.05 8.33
N ALA A 209 4.22 -10.91 7.69
CA ALA A 209 3.74 -10.69 6.34
C ALA A 209 2.96 -9.37 6.23
N SER A 210 3.57 -8.34 5.62
CA SER A 210 3.08 -6.95 5.64
C SER A 210 2.48 -6.47 4.31
N SER A 211 2.88 -7.06 3.18
CA SER A 211 2.38 -6.62 1.88
C SER A 211 2.35 -7.77 0.91
N VAL A 212 1.29 -7.88 0.12
CA VAL A 212 1.17 -8.87 -0.95
C VAL A 212 0.80 -8.22 -2.27
N VAL A 213 1.50 -8.64 -3.33
CA VAL A 213 1.13 -8.35 -4.72
C VAL A 213 1.17 -9.63 -5.52
N VAL A 214 0.18 -9.83 -6.40
CA VAL A 214 0.14 -10.98 -7.30
C VAL A 214 0.47 -10.53 -8.72
N SER A 215 1.43 -11.23 -9.35
CA SER A 215 1.77 -11.06 -10.76
C SER A 215 1.82 -12.42 -11.42
N HIS A 216 1.06 -12.56 -12.52
CA HIS A 216 0.83 -13.85 -13.18
C HIS A 216 0.27 -14.90 -12.19
N ASN A 217 1.01 -16.00 -11.97
CA ASN A 217 0.64 -17.07 -11.05
C ASN A 217 1.45 -17.05 -9.75
N HIS A 218 2.09 -15.93 -9.42
CA HIS A 218 2.95 -15.82 -8.24
C HIS A 218 2.53 -14.68 -7.34
N ALA A 219 2.43 -14.97 -6.05
CA ALA A 219 2.26 -13.98 -5.00
C ALA A 219 3.63 -13.63 -4.42
N TYR A 220 3.92 -12.34 -4.35
CA TYR A 220 5.13 -11.76 -3.80
C TYR A 220 4.75 -11.08 -2.49
N VAL A 221 5.41 -11.47 -1.40
CA VAL A 221 5.09 -11.01 -0.05
C VAL A 221 6.32 -10.35 0.56
N ALA A 222 6.19 -9.09 0.98
CA ALA A 222 7.17 -8.44 1.86
C ALA A 222 6.90 -8.86 3.29
N THR A 223 7.95 -9.28 4.00
CA THR A 223 7.82 -9.87 5.34
C THR A 223 8.77 -9.17 6.29
N ALA A 224 8.21 -8.38 7.21
CA ALA A 224 8.97 -7.51 8.07
C ALA A 224 9.74 -8.26 9.17
N GLY A 225 9.25 -9.42 9.62
CA GLY A 225 9.89 -10.21 10.67
C GLY A 225 11.01 -11.14 10.18
N ASP A 226 10.94 -11.57 8.91
CA ASP A 226 11.94 -12.43 8.27
C ASP A 226 12.91 -11.69 7.33
N ASP A 227 12.79 -10.37 7.24
CA ASP A 227 13.60 -9.49 6.37
C ASP A 227 13.67 -10.01 4.92
N ALA A 228 12.50 -10.30 4.36
CA ALA A 228 12.41 -11.06 3.12
C ALA A 228 11.35 -10.57 2.12
N LEU A 229 11.61 -10.94 0.87
CA LEU A 229 10.66 -11.07 -0.21
C LEU A 229 10.40 -12.57 -0.40
N SER A 230 9.25 -13.04 0.07
CA SER A 230 8.80 -14.43 -0.12
C SER A 230 7.94 -14.55 -1.37
N VAL A 231 8.14 -15.62 -2.14
CA VAL A 231 7.41 -15.87 -3.40
C VAL A 231 6.70 -17.21 -3.31
N SER A 232 5.39 -17.20 -3.61
CA SER A 232 4.55 -18.40 -3.64
C SER A 232 3.90 -18.57 -5.01
N ASP A 233 3.92 -19.79 -5.54
CA ASP A 233 3.09 -20.20 -6.67
C ASP A 233 1.66 -20.39 -6.18
N VAL A 234 0.75 -19.65 -6.80
CA VAL A 234 -0.68 -19.56 -6.49
C VAL A 234 -1.53 -19.94 -7.70
N SER A 235 -0.98 -20.71 -8.64
CA SER A 235 -1.70 -21.23 -9.81
C SER A 235 -2.87 -22.15 -9.45
N ASP A 236 -2.70 -22.95 -8.39
CA ASP A 236 -3.79 -23.64 -7.70
C ASP A 236 -4.06 -22.93 -6.37
N PRO A 237 -5.15 -22.15 -6.25
CA PRO A 237 -5.42 -21.38 -5.04
C PRO A 237 -5.84 -22.25 -3.84
N THR A 238 -6.14 -23.53 -4.06
CA THR A 238 -6.44 -24.49 -2.98
C THR A 238 -5.19 -25.19 -2.44
N HIS A 239 -4.08 -25.13 -3.19
CA HIS A 239 -2.78 -25.69 -2.79
C HIS A 239 -1.65 -24.70 -3.13
N PRO A 240 -1.68 -23.47 -2.60
CA PRO A 240 -0.60 -22.52 -2.80
C PRO A 240 0.69 -23.08 -2.17
N LYS A 241 1.84 -22.79 -2.78
CA LYS A 241 3.13 -23.30 -2.30
C LYS A 241 4.21 -22.24 -2.40
N HIS A 242 5.08 -22.19 -1.40
CA HIS A 242 6.28 -21.38 -1.46
C HIS A 242 7.27 -21.91 -2.50
N VAL A 243 7.85 -21.02 -3.30
CA VAL A 243 8.77 -21.39 -4.40
C VAL A 243 10.08 -20.64 -4.43
N GLY A 244 10.18 -19.47 -3.78
CA GLY A 244 11.39 -18.65 -3.85
C GLY A 244 11.46 -17.61 -2.75
N THR A 245 12.66 -17.15 -2.42
CA THR A 245 12.91 -16.11 -1.41
C THR A 245 14.14 -15.28 -1.77
N ALA A 246 14.07 -13.96 -1.56
CA ALA A 246 15.26 -13.14 -1.30
C ALA A 246 15.17 -12.59 0.12
N ARG A 247 16.27 -12.60 0.87
CA ARG A 247 16.27 -12.20 2.29
C ARG A 247 17.58 -11.57 2.74
N GLY A 248 17.52 -10.86 3.85
CA GLY A 248 18.70 -10.40 4.60
C GLY A 248 18.71 -8.90 4.85
N ALA A 249 18.86 -8.55 6.13
CA ALA A 249 19.17 -7.21 6.58
C ALA A 249 20.55 -6.75 6.08
N GLY A 250 20.65 -5.47 5.69
CA GLY A 250 21.88 -4.88 5.18
C GLY A 250 22.39 -5.51 3.87
N TYR A 251 23.67 -5.30 3.58
CA TYR A 251 24.24 -5.70 2.29
C TYR A 251 24.14 -7.22 2.04
N PRO A 252 23.71 -7.67 0.84
CA PRO A 252 23.39 -6.86 -0.34
C PRO A 252 21.91 -6.44 -0.46
N ASN A 253 20.99 -7.05 0.28
CA ASN A 253 19.56 -6.99 -0.01
C ASN A 253 18.83 -5.84 0.70
N TYR A 254 19.33 -5.38 1.85
CA TYR A 254 18.78 -4.28 2.64
C TYR A 254 17.28 -4.46 2.92
N LEU A 255 16.89 -5.65 3.41
CA LEU A 255 15.50 -6.02 3.63
C LEU A 255 15.02 -5.92 5.09
N ASP A 256 15.80 -5.32 5.99
CA ASP A 256 15.44 -5.19 7.41
C ASP A 256 14.10 -4.45 7.59
N GLY A 257 13.09 -5.19 8.06
CA GLY A 257 11.71 -4.69 8.15
C GLY A 257 11.07 -4.42 6.79
N ALA A 258 11.10 -5.36 5.85
CA ALA A 258 10.41 -5.27 4.57
C ALA A 258 8.90 -5.05 4.76
N THR A 259 8.40 -3.86 4.40
CA THR A 259 7.02 -3.41 4.68
C THR A 259 6.12 -3.40 3.44
N SER A 260 6.68 -3.19 2.26
CA SER A 260 5.90 -3.04 1.03
C SER A 260 6.60 -3.65 -0.17
N VAL A 261 5.84 -4.29 -1.04
CA VAL A 261 6.31 -4.81 -2.33
C VAL A 261 5.44 -4.30 -3.47
N PHE A 262 6.07 -3.95 -4.59
CA PHE A 262 5.40 -3.69 -5.85
C PHE A 262 6.07 -4.50 -6.97
N VAL A 263 5.29 -5.06 -7.90
CA VAL A 263 5.82 -5.83 -9.03
C VAL A 263 5.44 -5.15 -10.35
N SER A 264 6.43 -4.89 -11.21
CA SER A 264 6.24 -4.30 -12.54
C SER A 264 7.07 -5.06 -13.58
N GLY A 265 6.38 -5.75 -14.50
CA GLY A 265 7.03 -6.69 -15.42
C GLY A 265 7.75 -7.78 -14.66
N ASN A 266 9.06 -7.94 -14.92
CA ASN A 266 9.91 -8.93 -14.24
C ASN A 266 10.70 -8.34 -13.07
N ARG A 267 10.23 -7.24 -12.47
CA ARG A 267 10.93 -6.59 -11.36
C ARG A 267 10.06 -6.47 -10.14
N ALA A 268 10.60 -6.83 -8.98
CA ALA A 268 10.01 -6.55 -7.69
C ALA A 268 10.77 -5.40 -7.02
N TYR A 269 10.03 -4.48 -6.42
CA TYR A 269 10.50 -3.30 -5.71
C TYR A 269 10.06 -3.45 -4.27
N VAL A 270 10.99 -3.44 -3.32
CA VAL A 270 10.71 -3.66 -1.91
C VAL A 270 11.17 -2.43 -1.12
N ALA A 271 10.26 -1.87 -0.31
CA ALA A 271 10.60 -0.87 0.68
C ALA A 271 10.84 -1.55 2.03
N SER A 272 11.91 -1.16 2.72
CA SER A 272 12.27 -1.73 4.02
C SER A 272 12.53 -0.65 5.06
N MET A 273 11.77 -0.73 6.15
CA MET A 273 11.63 0.33 7.13
C MET A 273 12.90 0.56 7.97
N TYR A 274 13.59 -0.51 8.37
CA TYR A 274 14.74 -0.39 9.25
C TYR A 274 16.04 -0.19 8.48
N ASP A 275 16.14 -0.79 7.28
CA ASP A 275 17.24 -0.53 6.36
C ASP A 275 17.12 0.82 5.61
N ASN A 276 15.97 1.50 5.71
CA ASN A 276 15.70 2.78 5.05
C ASN A 276 15.98 2.70 3.55
N SER A 277 15.42 1.69 2.89
CA SER A 277 15.82 1.27 1.55
C SER A 277 14.64 1.13 0.59
N LEU A 278 14.96 1.27 -0.69
CA LEU A 278 14.22 0.72 -1.83
C LEU A 278 15.15 -0.25 -2.55
N THR A 279 14.83 -1.54 -2.53
CA THR A 279 15.59 -2.60 -3.19
C THR A 279 14.86 -3.13 -4.41
N VAL A 280 15.58 -3.39 -5.50
CA VAL A 280 15.07 -3.92 -6.76
C VAL A 280 15.59 -5.33 -6.99
N PHE A 281 14.69 -6.26 -7.25
CA PHE A 281 14.98 -7.65 -7.63
C PHE A 281 14.49 -7.94 -9.05
N ASP A 282 15.25 -8.74 -9.79
CA ASP A 282 14.77 -9.46 -10.97
C ASP A 282 13.99 -10.68 -10.48
N VAL A 283 12.74 -10.79 -10.94
CA VAL A 283 11.84 -11.90 -10.63
C VAL A 283 11.36 -12.60 -11.91
N SER A 284 12.15 -12.52 -12.99
CA SER A 284 11.94 -13.30 -14.22
C SER A 284 11.89 -14.80 -13.93
N ASP A 285 12.71 -15.26 -12.99
CA ASP A 285 12.58 -16.57 -12.35
C ASP A 285 12.04 -16.37 -10.92
N PRO A 286 10.75 -16.65 -10.66
CA PRO A 286 10.14 -16.45 -9.34
C PRO A 286 10.69 -17.42 -8.27
N THR A 287 11.38 -18.49 -8.68
CA THR A 287 11.99 -19.45 -7.74
C THR A 287 13.34 -18.96 -7.20
N ALA A 288 13.95 -17.99 -7.88
CA ALA A 288 15.25 -17.43 -7.52
C ALA A 288 15.30 -15.91 -7.75
N PRO A 289 14.60 -15.09 -6.93
CA PRO A 289 14.68 -13.64 -7.02
C PRO A 289 16.13 -13.14 -6.91
N LEU A 290 16.58 -12.37 -7.91
CA LEU A 290 17.96 -11.92 -8.02
C LEU A 290 18.08 -10.43 -7.72
N PHE A 291 18.93 -10.06 -6.76
CA PHE A 291 19.23 -8.66 -6.45
C PHE A 291 19.80 -7.93 -7.68
N LEU A 292 19.21 -6.77 -8.04
CA LEU A 292 19.68 -5.91 -9.12
C LEU A 292 20.41 -4.67 -8.59
N GLY A 293 19.83 -3.99 -7.60
CA GLY A 293 20.32 -2.73 -7.07
C GLY A 293 19.41 -2.20 -5.96
N ASN A 294 19.85 -1.14 -5.30
CA ASN A 294 19.06 -0.45 -4.29
C ASN A 294 19.44 1.04 -4.21
N VAL A 295 18.63 1.77 -3.46
CA VAL A 295 18.98 3.06 -2.84
C VAL A 295 18.63 2.94 -1.37
N HIS A 296 19.48 3.46 -0.50
CA HIS A 296 19.26 3.38 0.94
C HIS A 296 19.86 4.59 1.66
N GLY A 297 19.24 4.98 2.76
CA GLY A 297 19.72 6.06 3.64
C GLY A 297 18.61 6.99 4.10
N ALA A 298 18.59 7.26 5.40
CA ALA A 298 17.74 8.28 6.00
C ALA A 298 18.30 9.70 5.75
N GLY A 299 17.40 10.67 5.67
CA GLY A 299 17.73 12.06 5.39
C GLY A 299 18.38 12.27 4.02
N SER A 300 19.03 13.43 3.85
CA SER A 300 19.65 13.77 2.57
C SER A 300 20.77 12.79 2.18
N PRO A 301 20.84 12.34 0.91
CA PRO A 301 20.04 12.83 -0.20
C PRO A 301 18.74 12.08 -0.44
N TYR A 302 18.50 10.89 0.14
CA TYR A 302 17.46 9.95 -0.32
C TYR A 302 16.12 10.04 0.41
N PHE A 303 16.13 10.49 1.67
CA PHE A 303 14.96 10.66 2.52
C PHE A 303 14.12 9.37 2.68
N LEU A 304 14.80 8.23 2.84
CA LEU A 304 14.18 6.91 2.97
C LEU A 304 14.00 6.46 4.42
N GLY A 305 14.16 7.37 5.39
CA GLY A 305 14.03 7.08 6.81
C GLY A 305 12.67 6.47 7.14
N GLY A 306 12.65 5.19 7.50
CA GLY A 306 11.41 4.47 7.75
C GLY A 306 10.57 4.24 6.50
N ALA A 307 11.18 3.87 5.37
CA ALA A 307 10.50 3.52 4.13
C ALA A 307 9.31 2.56 4.40
N SER A 308 8.10 2.96 4.03
CA SER A 308 6.85 2.29 4.43
C SER A 308 6.07 1.74 3.24
N SER A 309 6.00 2.45 2.12
CA SER A 309 5.26 2.01 0.94
C SER A 309 6.02 2.32 -0.35
N VAL A 310 5.85 1.46 -1.35
CA VAL A 310 6.37 1.68 -2.71
C VAL A 310 5.28 1.52 -3.76
N PHE A 311 5.22 2.46 -4.70
CA PHE A 311 4.39 2.38 -5.89
C PHE A 311 5.24 2.65 -7.14
N VAL A 312 5.03 1.89 -8.22
CA VAL A 312 5.77 2.09 -9.47
C VAL A 312 4.84 2.48 -10.60
N SER A 313 5.18 3.56 -11.31
CA SER A 313 4.49 4.01 -12.52
C SER A 313 5.48 4.35 -13.62
N GLY A 314 5.44 3.58 -14.71
CA GLY A 314 6.37 3.71 -15.81
C GLY A 314 7.81 3.52 -15.34
N LYS A 315 8.62 4.57 -15.47
CA LYS A 315 10.05 4.57 -15.09
C LYS A 315 10.33 5.18 -13.72
N TYR A 316 9.30 5.40 -12.91
CA TYR A 316 9.43 6.03 -11.59
C TYR A 316 8.94 5.12 -10.48
N ALA A 317 9.72 5.02 -9.41
CA ALA A 317 9.29 4.48 -8.13
C ALA A 317 9.03 5.62 -7.14
N TYR A 318 7.92 5.54 -6.43
CA TYR A 318 7.47 6.49 -5.44
C TYR A 318 7.52 5.80 -4.08
N VAL A 319 8.28 6.34 -3.15
CA VAL A 319 8.51 5.74 -1.84
C VAL A 319 8.10 6.71 -0.75
N THR A 320 7.19 6.28 0.12
CA THR A 320 6.80 7.00 1.33
C THR A 320 7.72 6.58 2.47
N SER A 321 8.04 7.51 3.36
CA SER A 321 9.01 7.28 4.43
C SER A 321 8.57 7.96 5.71
N ALA A 322 8.16 7.14 6.69
CA ALA A 322 7.45 7.61 7.87
C ALA A 322 8.33 8.43 8.82
N LYS A 323 9.62 8.07 9.00
CA LYS A 323 10.52 8.81 9.89
C LYS A 323 10.98 10.12 9.26
N ASP A 324 11.25 10.11 7.95
CA ASP A 324 11.66 11.31 7.22
C ASP A 324 10.47 12.21 6.81
N SER A 325 9.22 11.76 7.02
CA SER A 325 8.01 12.49 6.60
C SER A 325 8.10 12.91 5.14
N ALA A 326 8.51 11.94 4.30
CA ALA A 326 8.97 12.18 2.95
C ALA A 326 8.28 11.30 1.92
N LEU A 327 8.07 11.88 0.73
CA LEU A 327 7.84 11.17 -0.51
C LEU A 327 9.06 11.35 -1.38
N SER A 328 9.76 10.27 -1.69
CA SER A 328 10.91 10.27 -2.58
C SER A 328 10.56 9.60 -3.91
N VAL A 329 10.97 10.23 -5.02
CA VAL A 329 10.74 9.73 -6.37
C VAL A 329 12.06 9.36 -7.02
N PHE A 330 12.19 8.10 -7.43
CA PHE A 330 13.40 7.55 -8.04
C PHE A 330 13.14 7.23 -9.51
N ASP A 331 14.03 7.65 -10.40
CA ASP A 331 14.12 7.07 -11.75
C ASP A 331 14.71 5.66 -11.64
N ILE A 332 13.99 4.68 -12.17
CA ILE A 332 14.30 3.25 -12.11
C ILE A 332 14.54 2.65 -13.51
N THR A 333 14.89 3.50 -14.49
CA THR A 333 15.24 3.06 -15.86
C THR A 333 16.39 2.05 -15.82
N ASP A 334 17.47 2.37 -15.09
CA ASP A 334 18.51 1.42 -14.72
C ASP A 334 18.16 0.79 -13.36
N PRO A 335 17.70 -0.48 -13.31
CA PRO A 335 17.32 -1.12 -12.05
C PRO A 335 18.50 -1.33 -11.11
N LYS A 336 19.73 -1.29 -11.62
CA LYS A 336 20.94 -1.48 -10.82
C LYS A 336 21.35 -0.21 -10.09
N LYS A 337 20.83 0.94 -10.53
CA LYS A 337 21.17 2.26 -10.01
C LYS A 337 19.94 3.17 -10.00
N PRO A 338 18.92 2.88 -9.17
CA PRO A 338 17.84 3.84 -8.95
C PRO A 338 18.43 5.18 -8.53
N SER A 339 17.89 6.29 -9.04
CA SER A 339 18.41 7.63 -8.75
C SER A 339 17.31 8.58 -8.36
N LEU A 340 17.46 9.29 -7.24
CA LEU A 340 16.48 10.27 -6.80
C LEU A 340 16.35 11.39 -7.84
N VAL A 341 15.12 11.68 -8.26
CA VAL A 341 14.79 12.78 -9.17
C VAL A 341 13.99 13.89 -8.51
N ASP A 342 13.25 13.57 -7.45
CA ASP A 342 12.40 14.52 -6.74
C ASP A 342 12.10 14.03 -5.32
N SER A 343 11.79 14.96 -4.42
CA SER A 343 11.27 14.62 -3.09
C SER A 343 10.42 15.74 -2.51
N ILE A 344 9.37 15.37 -1.78
CA ILE A 344 8.57 16.28 -0.95
C ILE A 344 8.83 15.92 0.52
N GLN A 345 9.11 16.93 1.35
CA GLN A 345 9.41 16.81 2.78
C GLN A 345 8.78 17.96 3.57
N GLY A 346 8.50 17.74 4.86
CA GLY A 346 8.11 18.81 5.75
C GLY A 346 7.60 18.33 7.11
N GLU A 347 7.79 19.16 8.14
CA GLU A 347 7.14 18.96 9.42
C GLU A 347 5.62 19.07 9.25
N GLY A 348 4.91 18.05 9.72
CA GLY A 348 3.52 17.85 9.37
C GLY A 348 3.36 17.44 7.90
N LEU A 349 4.16 16.51 7.41
CA LEU A 349 3.87 15.78 6.17
C LEU A 349 4.04 14.28 6.52
N HIS A 350 3.12 13.68 7.27
CA HIS A 350 3.05 12.24 7.45
C HIS A 350 2.65 11.61 6.11
N ILE A 351 3.67 11.28 5.33
CA ILE A 351 3.56 10.57 4.07
C ILE A 351 3.69 9.09 4.43
N ILE A 352 2.61 8.32 4.24
CA ILE A 352 2.49 6.92 4.67
C ILE A 352 2.29 6.06 3.43
#